data_AF-A7TA05-F1
#
_entry.id   AF-A7TA05-F1
#
_cell.length_a   1.000
_cell.length_b   1.000
_cell.length_c   1.000
_cell.angle_alpha   90.00
_cell.angle_beta   90.00
_cell.angle_gamma   90.00
#
_symmetry.space_group_name_H-M   'P 1'
#
loop_
_entity.id
_entity.type
_entity.pdbx_description
1 polymer ?
#
loop_
_entity_poly.entity_id
_entity_poly.type
_entity_poly.pdbx_seq_one_letter_code
_entity_poly.pdbx_strand_id
1 'polypeptide(L)'
;QVVFCATKQWIPNTNWDNPANWAPGKVPCPQQNVFLGSRLSAKPLAIALSSDASVHSLVRDKVCKFVSCEPTRCDSPLDPDGSCCSVCGALIKLKYTEGFKLRDFKKKVLKIFSEGNNDKNRRALKEDTSVELSISRIEGDQVQVVLTDNEN
;
A
#
# COMPACT_ATOMS: atom_id res chain seq x y z
N GLN A 1 -1.11 34.33 24.28
CA GLN A 1 -1.43 34.92 22.97
C GLN A 1 -1.68 33.76 22.00
N VAL A 2 -2.89 33.63 21.45
CA VAL A 2 -3.29 32.48 20.61
C VAL A 2 -2.92 32.81 19.15
N VAL A 3 -2.09 31.97 18.54
CA VAL A 3 -1.66 32.13 17.13
C VAL A 3 -2.73 31.52 16.23
N PHE A 4 -3.31 32.32 15.33
CA PHE A 4 -4.29 31.87 14.35
C PHE A 4 -3.59 31.08 13.22
N CYS A 5 -4.18 29.93 12.83
CA CYS A 5 -3.62 29.02 11.84
C CYS A 5 -3.63 29.61 10.42
N ALA A 6 -2.56 29.32 9.65
CA ALA A 6 -2.47 29.63 8.24
C ALA A 6 -3.32 28.66 7.42
N THR A 7 -4.23 29.17 6.58
CA THR A 7 -4.97 28.40 5.58
C THR A 7 -4.37 28.65 4.19
N LYS A 8 -4.30 27.62 3.33
CA LYS A 8 -3.82 27.73 1.94
C LYS A 8 -5.01 27.77 1.00
N GLN A 9 -5.12 28.81 0.18
CA GLN A 9 -6.13 28.90 -0.89
C GLN A 9 -5.49 28.44 -2.20
N TRP A 10 -6.21 27.61 -2.97
CA TRP A 10 -5.74 27.21 -4.29
C TRP A 10 -5.77 28.41 -5.25
N ILE A 11 -4.61 28.76 -5.79
CA ILE A 11 -4.42 29.79 -6.81
C ILE A 11 -3.49 29.25 -7.91
N PRO A 12 -3.48 29.85 -9.13
CA PRO A 12 -2.69 29.34 -10.26
C PRO A 12 -1.18 29.21 -9.98
N ASN A 13 -0.65 30.03 -9.06
CA ASN A 13 0.73 29.94 -8.62
C ASN A 13 0.86 28.92 -7.47
N THR A 14 1.43 27.75 -7.72
CA THR A 14 1.57 26.66 -6.74
C THR A 14 2.89 26.67 -5.96
N ASN A 15 3.75 27.68 -6.16
CA ASN A 15 5.04 27.78 -5.50
C ASN A 15 4.89 27.87 -3.97
N TRP A 16 5.44 26.89 -3.24
CA TRP A 16 5.34 26.83 -1.77
C TRP A 16 5.94 28.05 -1.07
N ASP A 17 7.07 28.53 -1.59
CA ASP A 17 7.84 29.62 -1.01
C ASP A 17 7.27 31.01 -1.34
N ASN A 18 6.14 31.08 -2.04
CA ASN A 18 5.44 32.33 -2.28
C ASN A 18 4.54 32.69 -1.07
N PRO A 19 4.81 33.78 -0.33
CA PRO A 19 4.00 34.20 0.81
C PRO A 19 2.54 34.49 0.47
N ALA A 20 2.27 34.92 -0.78
CA ALA A 20 0.92 35.25 -1.25
C ALA A 20 0.00 34.01 -1.35
N ASN A 21 0.56 32.80 -1.33
CA ASN A 21 -0.20 31.55 -1.38
C ASN A 21 -0.80 31.17 -0.02
N TRP A 22 -0.47 31.91 1.04
CA TRP A 22 -0.84 31.62 2.42
C TRP A 22 -1.76 32.72 2.93
N ALA A 23 -2.86 32.38 3.61
CA ALA A 23 -3.82 33.35 4.12
C ALA A 23 -3.18 34.42 5.05
N PRO A 24 -2.16 34.10 5.88
CA PRO A 24 -1.45 35.10 6.65
C PRO A 24 -0.42 35.93 5.84
N GLY A 25 -0.28 35.70 4.53
CA GLY A 25 0.71 36.36 3.69
C GLY A 25 2.17 35.97 4.01
N LYS A 26 2.38 34.79 4.63
CA LYS A 26 3.70 34.30 5.06
C LYS A 26 3.83 32.79 4.87
N VAL A 27 5.00 32.36 4.39
CA VAL A 27 5.35 30.94 4.23
C VAL A 27 5.43 30.24 5.61
N PRO A 28 4.88 29.02 5.78
CA PRO A 28 4.97 28.25 7.02
C PRO A 28 6.41 27.90 7.40
N CYS A 29 6.67 27.82 8.71
CA CYS A 29 7.97 27.39 9.22
C CYS A 29 8.20 25.87 9.01
N PRO A 30 9.46 25.41 8.95
CA PRO A 30 9.77 23.99 9.02
C PRO A 30 9.07 23.32 10.22
N GLN A 31 8.46 22.16 9.99
CA GLN A 31 7.68 21.38 10.97
C GLN A 31 6.35 22.01 11.44
N GLN A 32 5.91 23.12 10.84
CA GLN A 32 4.58 23.65 11.12
C GLN A 32 3.51 22.75 10.48
N ASN A 33 2.61 22.22 11.31
CA ASN A 33 1.49 21.39 10.84
C ASN A 33 0.42 22.28 10.17
N VAL A 34 0.02 21.91 8.94
CA VAL A 34 -1.13 22.51 8.25
C VAL A 34 -2.32 21.57 8.42
N PHE A 35 -3.39 22.07 9.02
CA PHE A 35 -4.63 21.31 9.20
C PHE A 35 -5.52 21.50 7.98
N LEU A 36 -5.72 20.41 7.23
CA LEU A 36 -6.67 20.38 6.12
C LEU A 36 -8.07 20.07 6.68
N GLY A 37 -8.80 21.13 7.03
CA GLY A 37 -10.17 21.08 7.53
C GLY A 37 -10.41 22.04 8.70
N SER A 38 -11.49 22.82 8.63
CA SER A 38 -11.98 23.59 9.77
C SER A 38 -12.51 22.64 10.85
N ARG A 39 -12.18 22.85 12.13
CA ARG A 39 -12.76 22.11 13.28
C ARG A 39 -14.31 22.15 13.35
N LEU A 40 -14.96 22.97 12.53
CA LEU A 40 -16.42 23.17 12.49
C LEU A 40 -17.13 22.41 11.37
N SER A 41 -16.43 21.72 10.47
CA SER A 41 -17.08 20.93 9.42
C SER A 41 -16.80 19.45 9.64
N ALA A 42 -17.79 18.72 10.15
CA ALA A 42 -17.77 17.27 10.31
C ALA A 42 -17.76 16.49 8.99
N LYS A 43 -17.48 17.15 7.86
CA LYS A 43 -17.44 16.53 6.52
C LYS A 43 -15.99 16.27 6.12
N PRO A 44 -15.64 15.05 5.68
CA PRO A 44 -14.31 14.76 5.18
C PRO A 44 -14.02 15.62 3.94
N LEU A 45 -12.83 16.23 3.90
CA LEU A 45 -12.35 16.99 2.75
C LEU A 45 -11.97 16.00 1.65
N ALA A 46 -12.74 15.96 0.56
CA ALA A 46 -12.40 15.18 -0.63
C ALA A 46 -11.40 15.95 -1.50
N ILE A 47 -10.23 15.37 -1.74
CA ILE A 47 -9.25 15.89 -2.71
C ILE A 47 -9.54 15.19 -4.03
N ALA A 48 -10.09 15.94 -4.99
CA ALA A 48 -10.26 15.46 -6.35
C ALA A 48 -8.92 15.55 -7.08
N LEU A 49 -8.39 14.41 -7.52
CA LEU A 49 -7.27 14.35 -8.43
C LEU A 49 -7.85 14.36 -9.84
N SER A 50 -7.47 15.36 -10.64
CA SER A 50 -8.00 15.57 -12.00
C SER A 50 -7.31 14.73 -13.07
N SER A 51 -6.54 13.71 -12.69
CA SER A 51 -5.88 12.79 -13.62
C SER A 51 -6.65 11.49 -13.67
N ASP A 52 -6.77 10.90 -14.87
CA ASP A 52 -7.24 9.52 -15.06
C ASP A 52 -6.31 8.47 -14.41
N ALA A 53 -5.19 8.91 -13.84
CA ALA A 53 -4.30 8.10 -13.03
C ALA A 53 -4.90 7.86 -11.64
N SER A 54 -5.07 6.59 -11.27
CA SER A 54 -5.40 6.24 -9.89
C SER A 54 -4.24 6.64 -8.98
N VAL A 55 -4.53 6.99 -7.72
CA VAL A 55 -3.49 7.20 -6.69
C VAL A 55 -2.53 6.01 -6.64
N HIS A 56 -3.07 4.81 -6.88
CA HIS A 56 -2.30 3.58 -6.95
C HIS A 56 -1.22 3.61 -8.06
N SER A 57 -1.56 4.04 -9.29
CA SER A 57 -0.58 4.10 -10.39
C SER A 57 0.50 5.16 -10.14
N LEU A 58 0.11 6.33 -9.63
CA LEU A 58 1.06 7.42 -9.31
C LEU A 58 2.06 7.01 -8.21
N VAL A 59 1.60 6.27 -7.20
CA VAL A 59 2.45 5.77 -6.12
C VAL A 59 3.38 4.68 -6.64
N ARG A 60 2.89 3.75 -7.47
CA ARG A 60 3.70 2.69 -8.06
C ARG A 60 4.88 3.25 -8.85
N ASP A 61 4.65 4.22 -9.75
CA ASP A 61 5.71 4.80 -10.57
C ASP A 61 6.80 5.48 -9.75
N LYS A 62 6.43 6.12 -8.64
CA LYS A 62 7.38 6.78 -7.73
C LYS A 62 8.16 5.79 -6.88
N VAL A 63 7.50 4.74 -6.38
CA VAL A 63 8.12 3.72 -5.53
C VAL A 63 9.02 2.80 -6.36
N CYS A 64 8.52 2.31 -7.49
CA CYS A 64 9.22 1.34 -8.33
C CYS A 64 10.36 1.95 -9.15
N LYS A 65 10.44 3.28 -9.24
CA LYS A 65 11.57 3.98 -9.88
C LYS A 65 12.95 3.56 -9.33
N PHE A 66 13.01 3.13 -8.07
CA PHE A 66 14.25 2.74 -7.39
C PHE A 66 14.43 1.22 -7.28
N VAL A 67 13.55 0.43 -7.90
CA VAL A 67 13.60 -1.03 -7.87
C VAL A 67 14.09 -1.54 -9.21
N SER A 68 15.13 -2.37 -9.19
CA SER A 68 15.56 -3.14 -10.36
C SER A 68 14.95 -4.54 -10.28
N CYS A 69 14.27 -4.97 -11.33
CA CYS A 69 13.63 -6.27 -11.41
C CYS A 69 14.48 -7.24 -12.23
N GLU A 70 14.65 -8.46 -11.72
CA GLU A 70 15.22 -9.56 -12.49
C GLU A 70 14.16 -10.17 -13.42
N PRO A 71 14.55 -10.63 -14.63
CA PRO A 71 13.63 -11.29 -15.54
C PRO A 71 13.16 -12.63 -14.96
N THR A 72 11.85 -12.85 -15.01
CA THR A 72 11.23 -14.11 -14.59
C THR A 72 11.51 -15.23 -15.60
N ARG A 73 11.64 -16.48 -15.11
CA ARG A 73 11.93 -17.66 -15.94
C ARG A 73 10.69 -18.49 -16.34
N CYS A 74 9.51 -18.10 -15.91
CA CYS A 74 8.25 -18.76 -16.27
C CYS A 74 7.62 -18.13 -17.51
N ASP A 75 6.89 -18.93 -18.30
CA ASP A 75 6.24 -18.51 -19.55
C ASP A 75 5.14 -17.45 -19.34
N SER A 76 4.52 -17.43 -18.16
CA SER A 76 3.39 -16.55 -17.83
C SER A 76 3.54 -15.98 -16.42
N PRO A 77 4.42 -14.97 -16.25
CA PRO A 77 4.62 -14.35 -14.95
C PRO A 77 3.39 -13.54 -14.52
N LEU A 78 3.26 -13.37 -13.21
CA LEU A 78 2.14 -12.70 -12.56
C LEU A 78 2.57 -11.31 -12.10
N ASP A 79 1.64 -10.35 -12.10
CA ASP A 79 1.85 -8.99 -11.57
C ASP A 79 0.96 -8.75 -10.33
N PRO A 80 1.43 -9.10 -9.13
CA PRO A 80 0.69 -8.83 -7.90
C PRO A 80 0.46 -7.34 -7.65
N ASP A 81 -0.70 -7.00 -7.09
CA ASP A 81 -1.02 -5.61 -6.76
C ASP A 81 -0.04 -5.06 -5.72
N GLY A 82 0.57 -3.90 -6.01
CA GLY A 82 1.61 -3.30 -5.17
C GLY A 82 3.03 -3.88 -5.34
N SER A 83 3.23 -4.85 -6.24
CA SER A 83 4.57 -5.29 -6.64
C SER A 83 5.16 -4.40 -7.74
N CYS A 84 6.47 -4.18 -7.68
CA CYS A 84 7.21 -3.55 -8.77
C CYS A 84 7.58 -4.55 -9.86
N CYS A 85 7.83 -5.81 -9.48
CA CYS A 85 8.33 -6.84 -10.36
C CYS A 85 7.28 -7.93 -10.58
N SER A 86 7.30 -8.52 -11.76
CA SER A 86 6.56 -9.74 -12.05
C SER A 86 7.18 -10.92 -11.31
N VAL A 87 6.36 -11.91 -10.95
CA VAL A 87 6.78 -13.07 -10.17
C VAL A 87 6.27 -14.37 -10.79
N CYS A 88 6.99 -15.47 -10.56
CA CYS A 88 6.53 -16.81 -10.88
C CYS A 88 5.86 -17.45 -9.67
N GLY A 89 4.73 -18.12 -9.89
CA GLY A 89 4.02 -18.83 -8.83
C GLY A 89 2.50 -18.75 -9.01
N ALA A 90 1.78 -18.45 -7.93
CA ALA A 90 0.32 -18.40 -7.93
C ALA A 90 -0.22 -17.14 -7.25
N LEU A 91 -1.30 -16.59 -7.81
CA LEU A 91 -2.02 -15.42 -7.30
C LEU A 91 -3.49 -15.79 -7.06
N ILE A 92 -3.93 -15.67 -5.81
CA ILE A 92 -5.32 -15.94 -5.42
C ILE A 92 -5.95 -14.62 -4.98
N LYS A 93 -6.98 -14.16 -5.71
CA LYS A 93 -7.79 -13.00 -5.32
C LYS A 93 -9.11 -13.46 -4.71
N LEU A 94 -9.42 -12.98 -3.51
CA LEU A 94 -10.61 -13.35 -2.75
C LEU A 94 -11.39 -12.11 -2.37
N LYS A 95 -12.70 -12.13 -2.65
CA LYS A 95 -13.64 -11.12 -2.16
C LYS A 95 -14.05 -11.47 -0.72
N TYR A 96 -14.00 -10.51 0.18
CA TYR A 96 -14.41 -10.67 1.58
C TYR A 96 -15.63 -9.81 1.89
N THR A 97 -16.37 -10.20 2.92
CA THR A 97 -17.56 -9.50 3.38
C THR A 97 -17.30 -8.73 4.68
N GLU A 98 -18.31 -8.03 5.16
CA GLU A 98 -18.26 -7.33 6.44
C GLU A 98 -17.81 -8.25 7.59
N GLY A 99 -17.03 -7.71 8.52
CA GLY A 99 -16.46 -8.46 9.64
C GLY A 99 -15.16 -9.22 9.31
N PHE A 100 -14.71 -9.21 8.05
CA PHE A 100 -13.43 -9.80 7.68
C PHE A 100 -12.24 -9.11 8.36
N LYS A 101 -11.39 -9.92 8.99
CA LYS A 101 -10.18 -9.48 9.66
C LYS A 101 -8.95 -10.06 8.97
N LEU A 102 -8.23 -9.22 8.24
CA LEU A 102 -7.00 -9.61 7.52
C LEU A 102 -5.99 -10.30 8.43
N ARG A 103 -5.86 -9.86 9.69
CA ARG A 103 -4.95 -10.49 10.67
C ARG A 103 -5.32 -11.94 10.96
N ASP A 104 -6.60 -12.23 11.11
CA ASP A 104 -7.08 -13.58 11.42
C ASP A 104 -6.99 -14.48 10.20
N PHE A 105 -7.28 -13.93 9.01
CA PHE A 105 -7.06 -14.61 7.74
C PHE A 105 -5.58 -14.98 7.55
N LYS A 106 -4.65 -14.02 7.72
CA LYS A 106 -3.21 -14.28 7.65
C LYS A 106 -2.77 -15.40 8.59
N LYS A 107 -3.21 -15.36 9.86
CA LYS A 107 -2.91 -16.41 10.84
C LYS A 107 -3.42 -17.78 10.41
N LYS A 108 -4.66 -17.87 9.89
CA LYS A 108 -5.23 -19.13 9.41
C LYS A 108 -4.50 -19.69 8.20
N VAL A 109 -4.18 -18.84 7.22
CA VAL A 109 -3.47 -19.25 6.01
C VAL A 109 -2.06 -19.74 6.38
N LEU A 110 -1.31 -18.98 7.17
CA LEU A 110 0.01 -19.38 7.65
C LEU A 110 -0.04 -20.71 8.42
N LYS A 111 -1.06 -20.90 9.26
CA LYS A 111 -1.29 -22.15 9.99
C LYS A 111 -1.48 -23.34 9.04
N ILE A 112 -2.31 -23.20 8.01
CA ILE A 112 -2.54 -24.25 7.00
C ILE A 112 -1.22 -24.65 6.31
N PHE A 113 -0.42 -23.67 5.88
CA PHE A 113 0.87 -23.94 5.24
C PHE A 113 1.90 -24.57 6.20
N SER A 114 1.81 -24.29 7.50
CA SER A 114 2.68 -24.91 8.51
C SER A 114 2.21 -26.29 9.00
N GLU A 115 0.93 -26.62 8.87
CA GLU A 115 0.31 -27.82 9.45
C GLU A 115 0.06 -28.96 8.44
N GLY A 116 0.48 -28.78 7.19
CA GLY A 116 0.43 -29.83 6.16
C GLY A 116 1.32 -31.05 6.41
N ASN A 117 2.13 -31.06 7.49
CA ASN A 117 3.04 -32.16 7.80
C ASN A 117 2.70 -32.82 9.16
N ASN A 118 1.71 -33.71 9.15
CA ASN A 118 1.28 -34.49 10.32
C ASN A 118 2.12 -35.76 10.55
N ASP A 119 3.39 -35.79 10.14
CA ASP A 119 4.30 -36.83 10.62
C ASP A 119 4.94 -36.38 11.94
N LYS A 120 4.45 -37.00 13.03
CA LYS A 120 4.79 -36.71 14.43
C LYS A 120 6.25 -36.95 14.83
N ASN A 121 7.17 -37.12 13.87
CA ASN A 121 8.55 -37.54 14.11
C ASN A 121 9.64 -36.64 13.52
N ARG A 122 9.37 -35.35 13.23
CA ARG A 122 10.45 -34.39 12.96
C ARG A 122 10.26 -33.07 13.70
N ARG A 123 10.90 -32.95 14.87
CA ARG A 123 11.39 -31.67 15.40
C ARG A 123 12.50 -31.15 14.47
N ALA A 124 12.14 -30.71 13.26
CA ALA A 124 12.92 -29.90 12.32
C ALA A 124 12.23 -30.00 10.95
N LEU A 125 11.20 -29.19 10.75
CA LEU A 125 10.78 -28.78 9.41
C LEU A 125 10.63 -27.26 9.45
N LYS A 126 11.78 -26.61 9.55
CA LYS A 126 11.93 -25.17 9.54
C LYS A 126 12.99 -24.84 8.49
N GLU A 127 12.84 -25.38 7.28
CA GLU A 127 13.77 -25.09 6.17
C GLU A 127 13.36 -25.61 4.77
N ASP A 128 12.16 -26.18 4.56
CA ASP A 128 11.91 -26.93 3.30
C ASP A 128 10.53 -26.67 2.67
N THR A 129 10.08 -25.42 2.72
CA THR A 129 9.12 -24.96 1.72
C THR A 129 9.80 -23.82 0.98
N SER A 130 10.32 -24.11 -0.21
CA SER A 130 10.80 -23.15 -1.21
C SER A 130 9.74 -22.10 -1.59
N VAL A 131 8.50 -22.29 -1.14
CA VAL A 131 7.38 -21.38 -1.37
C VAL A 131 7.31 -20.26 -0.33
N GLU A 132 7.50 -19.03 -0.77
CA GLU A 132 7.22 -17.80 -0.03
C GLU A 132 5.76 -17.37 -0.19
N LEU A 133 5.15 -16.91 0.90
CA LEU A 133 3.74 -16.51 0.98
C LEU A 133 3.60 -15.03 1.35
N SER A 134 2.96 -14.26 0.49
CA SER A 134 2.62 -12.86 0.72
C SER A 134 1.10 -12.63 0.68
N ILE A 135 0.56 -11.93 1.69
CA ILE A 135 -0.88 -11.64 1.79
C ILE A 135 -1.10 -10.14 2.00
N SER A 136 -1.91 -9.51 1.15
CA SER A 136 -2.21 -8.08 1.22
C SER A 136 -3.67 -7.76 0.84
N ARG A 137 -4.16 -6.64 1.34
CA ARG A 137 -5.44 -6.08 0.91
C ARG A 137 -5.21 -5.35 -0.41
N ILE A 138 -6.12 -5.54 -1.36
CA ILE A 138 -6.10 -4.86 -2.64
C ILE A 138 -7.33 -3.96 -2.77
N GLU A 139 -7.62 -3.46 -3.97
CA GLU A 139 -8.73 -2.53 -4.19
C GLU A 139 -10.09 -3.12 -3.78
N GLY A 140 -10.93 -2.26 -3.20
CA GLY A 140 -12.27 -2.64 -2.75
C GLY A 140 -12.28 -3.67 -1.60
N ASP A 141 -13.19 -4.63 -1.71
CA ASP A 141 -13.43 -5.69 -0.74
C ASP A 141 -12.65 -6.97 -1.08
N GLN A 142 -11.44 -6.83 -1.61
CA GLN A 142 -10.60 -7.95 -2.03
C GLN A 142 -9.26 -8.06 -1.27
N VAL A 143 -8.80 -9.29 -1.11
CA VAL A 143 -7.48 -9.67 -0.60
C VAL A 143 -6.79 -10.51 -1.67
N GLN A 144 -5.49 -10.31 -1.83
CA GLN A 144 -4.66 -11.21 -2.62
C GLN A 144 -3.76 -12.06 -1.73
N VAL A 145 -3.52 -13.29 -2.17
CA VAL A 145 -2.49 -14.19 -1.66
C VAL A 145 -1.56 -14.52 -2.83
N VAL A 146 -0.29 -14.19 -2.66
CA VAL A 146 0.80 -14.45 -3.61
C VAL A 146 1.63 -15.59 -3.04
N LEU A 147 1.83 -16.62 -3.84
CA LEU A 147 2.72 -17.74 -3.56
C LEU A 147 3.84 -17.66 -4.60
N THR A 148 5.09 -17.54 -4.16
CA THR A 148 6.26 -17.51 -5.04
C THR A 148 7.16 -18.68 -4.71
N ASP A 149 7.63 -19.39 -5.72
CA ASP A 149 8.65 -20.41 -5.56
C ASP A 149 10.03 -19.75 -5.65
N ASN A 150 10.88 -19.97 -4.66
CA ASN A 150 12.26 -19.51 -4.60
C ASN A 150 13.26 -20.58 -5.09
N GLU A 151 12.80 -21.67 -5.70
CA GLU A 151 13.69 -22.60 -6.40
C GLU A 151 14.27 -21.94 -7.66
N ASN A 152 15.56 -21.59 -7.54
CA ASN A 152 16.45 -21.13 -8.60
C ASN A 152 16.64 -22.18 -9.70
#